data_AF-A0ABD4YMN0-F1
#
_entry.id   AF-A0ABD4YMN0-F1
#
_cell.length_a   1.000
_cell.length_b   1.000
_cell.length_c   1.000
_cell.angle_alpha   90.00
_cell.angle_beta   90.00
_cell.angle_gamma   90.00
#
_symmetry.space_group_name_H-M   'P 1'
#
loop_
_entity.id
_entity.type
_entity.pdbx_description
1 polymer ?
#
loop_
_entity_poly.entity_id
_entity_poly.type
_entity_poly.pdbx_seq_one_letter_code
_entity_poly.pdbx_strand_id
1 'polypeptide(L)'
;MRALEEIVIEFFQGWDGKHISEPAFGALGELAKDGRFDEMTALLEACVKRHGRFAMGYVLKHVPGVLLNNYVYGQVEASATIVENYWRDEDVATTIRDAALKPGKLSVVVPRILSDLREMAESSR
;
A
#
# COMPACT_ATOMS: atom_id res chain seq x y z
N MET A 1 -6.56 11.19 -11.95
CA MET A 1 -5.44 11.32 -11.00
C MET A 1 -5.56 12.68 -10.32
N ARG A 2 -5.72 12.72 -8.99
CA ARG A 2 -5.73 13.97 -8.20
C ARG A 2 -4.31 14.43 -7.89
N ALA A 3 -4.13 15.72 -7.65
CA ALA A 3 -2.83 16.28 -7.29
C ALA A 3 -2.38 15.79 -5.90
N LEU A 4 -1.05 15.68 -5.68
CA LEU A 4 -0.53 15.28 -4.37
C LEU A 4 -0.95 16.25 -3.27
N GLU A 5 -0.90 17.56 -3.55
CA GLU A 5 -1.23 18.58 -2.56
C GLU A 5 -2.66 18.43 -2.05
N GLU A 6 -3.61 18.11 -2.94
CA GLU A 6 -5.02 17.91 -2.56
C GLU A 6 -5.19 16.73 -1.59
N ILE A 7 -4.55 15.60 -1.89
CA ILE A 7 -4.59 14.39 -1.06
C ILE A 7 -4.00 14.68 0.32
N VAL A 8 -2.87 15.39 0.36
CA VAL A 8 -2.18 15.75 1.61
C VAL A 8 -3.00 16.76 2.43
N ILE A 9 -3.62 17.75 1.78
CA ILE A 9 -4.50 18.73 2.44
C ILE A 9 -5.69 18.00 3.08
N GLU A 10 -6.36 17.14 2.34
CA GLU A 10 -7.53 16.41 2.82
C GLU A 10 -7.16 15.46 3.97
N PHE A 11 -6.02 14.77 3.86
CA PHE A 11 -5.47 13.97 4.95
C PHE A 11 -5.33 14.77 6.25
N PHE A 12 -4.73 15.97 6.19
CA PHE A 12 -4.52 16.79 7.39
C PHE A 12 -5.81 17.44 7.89
N GLN A 13 -6.76 17.76 7.01
CA GLN A 13 -8.08 18.28 7.39
C GLN A 13 -8.94 17.22 8.08
N GLY A 14 -8.86 15.96 7.63
CA GLY A 14 -9.60 14.83 8.21
C GLY A 14 -8.99 14.30 9.52
N TRP A 15 -7.80 14.75 9.92
CA TRP A 15 -7.15 14.29 11.13
C TRP A 15 -7.61 15.06 12.37
N ASP A 16 -8.24 14.36 13.31
CA ASP A 16 -8.77 14.90 14.58
C ASP A 16 -7.68 15.19 15.65
N GLY A 17 -6.39 15.04 15.32
CA GLY A 17 -5.28 15.16 16.25
C GLY A 17 -5.05 13.94 17.16
N LYS A 18 -5.93 12.92 17.11
CA LYS A 18 -5.92 11.75 18.00
C LYS A 18 -5.81 10.41 17.25
N HIS A 19 -6.55 10.26 16.14
CA HIS A 19 -6.64 9.05 15.32
C HIS A 19 -6.25 9.35 13.87
N ILE A 20 -5.02 8.96 13.52
CA ILE A 20 -4.47 9.20 12.17
C ILE A 20 -4.90 8.15 11.15
N SER A 21 -5.55 7.06 11.58
CA SER A 21 -5.78 5.87 10.75
C SER A 21 -6.76 6.10 9.61
N GLU A 22 -7.90 6.73 9.87
CA GLU A 22 -8.92 6.97 8.85
C GLU A 22 -8.44 7.91 7.74
N PRO A 23 -7.91 9.12 8.03
CA PRO A 23 -7.35 9.97 6.99
C PRO A 23 -6.17 9.30 6.28
N ALA A 24 -5.32 8.55 7.01
CA ALA A 24 -4.22 7.80 6.39
C ALA A 24 -4.75 6.77 5.38
N PHE A 25 -5.77 5.98 5.71
CA PHE A 25 -6.29 4.99 4.78
C PHE A 25 -6.93 5.62 3.54
N GLY A 26 -7.59 6.77 3.68
CA GLY A 26 -8.07 7.54 2.53
C GLY A 26 -6.92 7.93 1.59
N ALA A 27 -5.92 8.62 2.13
CA ALA A 27 -4.78 9.08 1.34
C ALA A 27 -3.96 7.94 0.72
N LEU A 28 -3.65 6.90 1.51
CA LEU A 28 -2.91 5.73 1.03
C LEU A 28 -3.71 4.96 -0.02
N GLY A 29 -5.03 4.86 0.14
CA GLY A 29 -5.91 4.23 -0.84
C GLY A 29 -5.90 4.93 -2.19
N GLU A 30 -5.96 6.26 -2.19
CA GLU A 30 -5.87 7.05 -3.44
C GLU A 30 -4.50 6.91 -4.11
N LEU A 31 -3.42 7.06 -3.34
CA LEU A 31 -2.06 6.89 -3.88
C LEU A 31 -1.84 5.47 -4.41
N ALA A 32 -2.36 4.45 -3.72
CA ALA A 32 -2.27 3.07 -4.16
C ALA A 32 -3.00 2.82 -5.49
N LYS A 33 -4.22 3.34 -5.68
CA LYS A 33 -4.98 3.19 -6.94
C LYS A 33 -4.20 3.65 -8.16
N ASP A 34 -3.48 4.76 -8.00
CA ASP A 34 -2.70 5.38 -9.07
C ASP A 34 -1.25 4.83 -9.16
N GLY A 35 -0.87 3.83 -8.35
CA GLY A 35 0.48 3.25 -8.34
C GLY A 35 1.57 4.20 -7.81
N ARG A 36 1.18 5.23 -7.05
CA ARG A 36 2.03 6.32 -6.54
C ARG A 36 2.78 5.92 -5.28
N PHE A 37 3.61 4.89 -5.41
CA PHE A 37 4.23 4.21 -4.28
C PHE A 37 5.28 5.05 -3.55
N ASP A 38 6.04 5.87 -4.28
CA ASP A 38 7.06 6.72 -3.67
C ASP A 38 6.42 7.82 -2.82
N GLU A 39 5.33 8.42 -3.30
CA GLU A 39 4.54 9.37 -2.50
C GLU A 39 3.87 8.68 -1.30
N MET A 40 3.45 7.42 -1.46
CA MET A 40 2.90 6.63 -0.36
C MET A 40 3.96 6.42 0.74
N THR A 41 5.19 6.05 0.37
CA THR A 41 6.31 5.95 1.31
C THR A 41 6.63 7.30 1.97
N ALA A 42 6.69 8.39 1.19
CA ALA A 42 7.00 9.72 1.73
C ALA A 42 5.94 10.18 2.77
N LEU A 43 4.65 9.94 2.51
CA LEU A 43 3.58 10.24 3.45
C LEU A 43 3.72 9.43 4.74
N LEU A 44 3.98 8.13 4.63
CA LEU A 44 4.18 7.25 5.78
C LEU A 44 5.40 7.67 6.61
N GLU A 45 6.51 8.02 5.97
CA GLU A 45 7.72 8.52 6.63
C GLU A 45 7.46 9.85 7.36
N ALA A 46 6.74 10.78 6.74
CA ALA A 46 6.38 12.05 7.35
C ALA A 46 5.51 11.84 8.61
N CYS A 47 4.53 10.93 8.53
CA CYS A 47 3.68 10.56 9.67
C CYS A 47 4.49 9.88 10.79
N VAL A 48 5.39 8.96 10.46
CA VAL A 48 6.28 8.32 11.44
C VAL A 48 7.21 9.34 12.10
N LYS A 49 7.78 10.29 11.33
CA LYS A 49 8.63 11.35 11.85
C LYS A 49 7.88 12.27 12.82
N ARG A 50 6.60 12.54 12.55
CA ARG A 50 5.77 13.44 13.37
C ARG A 50 5.17 12.77 14.61
N HIS A 51 4.80 11.49 14.52
CA HIS A 51 4.01 10.79 15.56
C HIS A 51 4.74 9.64 16.24
N GLY A 52 5.87 9.22 15.68
CA GLY A 52 6.58 8.03 16.11
C GLY A 52 6.00 6.75 15.48
N ARG A 53 6.87 5.76 15.32
CA ARG A 53 6.53 4.48 14.67
C ARG A 53 5.46 3.70 15.43
N PHE A 54 5.44 3.79 16.76
CA PHE A 54 4.46 3.09 17.59
C PHE A 54 3.03 3.59 17.34
N ALA A 55 2.84 4.92 17.29
CA ALA A 55 1.54 5.52 16.99
C ALA A 55 1.05 5.16 15.57
N MET A 56 1.98 5.02 14.62
CA MET A 56 1.70 4.58 13.25
C MET A 56 1.55 3.06 13.10
N GLY A 57 1.73 2.27 14.17
CA GLY A 57 1.77 0.81 14.09
C GLY A 57 0.51 0.20 13.47
N TYR A 58 -0.66 0.76 13.81
CA TYR A 58 -1.94 0.32 13.22
C TYR A 58 -1.99 0.59 11.71
N VAL A 59 -1.63 1.79 11.25
CA VAL A 59 -1.62 2.14 9.82
C VAL A 59 -0.64 1.25 9.06
N LEU A 60 0.59 1.13 9.56
CA LEU A 60 1.65 0.33 8.94
C LEU A 60 1.26 -1.15 8.80
N LYS A 61 0.52 -1.70 9.77
CA LYS A 61 0.01 -3.08 9.70
C LYS A 61 -0.98 -3.29 8.53
N HIS A 62 -1.69 -2.25 8.12
CA HIS A 62 -2.74 -2.35 7.09
C HIS A 62 -2.29 -1.93 5.69
N VAL A 63 -1.08 -1.39 5.52
CA VAL A 63 -0.52 -1.04 4.19
C VAL A 63 -0.62 -2.20 3.19
N PRO A 64 -0.33 -3.47 3.55
CA PRO A 64 -0.52 -4.58 2.62
C PRO A 64 -1.97 -4.75 2.14
N GLY A 65 -2.94 -4.62 3.05
CA GLY A 65 -4.36 -4.70 2.70
C GLY A 65 -4.82 -3.53 1.82
N VAL A 66 -4.27 -2.33 2.06
CA VAL A 66 -4.52 -1.17 1.19
C VAL A 66 -4.04 -1.44 -0.23
N LEU A 67 -2.80 -1.91 -0.41
CA LEU A 67 -2.24 -2.22 -1.73
C LEU A 67 -2.96 -3.40 -2.42
N LEU A 68 -3.32 -4.44 -1.67
CA LEU A 68 -4.08 -5.57 -2.20
C LEU A 68 -5.40 -5.10 -2.81
N ASN A 69 -6.19 -4.36 -2.04
CA ASN A 69 -7.55 -3.96 -2.41
C ASN A 69 -7.59 -2.82 -3.44
N ASN A 70 -6.64 -1.90 -3.40
CA ASN A 70 -6.68 -0.69 -4.24
C ASN A 70 -5.81 -0.77 -5.48
N TYR A 71 -4.87 -1.72 -5.55
CA TYR A 71 -3.95 -1.84 -6.68
C TYR A 71 -3.90 -3.27 -7.23
N VAL A 72 -3.51 -4.26 -6.42
CA VAL A 72 -3.19 -5.61 -6.92
C VAL A 72 -4.38 -6.25 -7.65
N TYR A 73 -5.56 -6.32 -7.03
CA TYR A 73 -6.75 -6.88 -7.66
C TYR A 73 -7.16 -6.16 -8.96
N GLY A 74 -6.84 -4.88 -9.11
CA GLY A 74 -7.16 -4.10 -10.31
C GLY A 74 -6.13 -4.24 -11.43
N GLN A 75 -4.92 -4.73 -11.13
CA GLN A 75 -3.78 -4.75 -12.07
C GLN A 75 -3.41 -6.15 -12.57
N VAL A 76 -3.93 -7.19 -11.93
CA VAL A 76 -3.63 -8.58 -12.26
C VAL A 76 -4.85 -9.25 -12.90
N GLU A 77 -4.69 -9.83 -14.09
CA GLU A 77 -5.68 -10.72 -14.71
C GLU A 77 -5.59 -12.15 -14.14
N ALA A 78 -5.52 -12.26 -12.80
CA ALA A 78 -5.50 -13.52 -12.09
C ALA A 78 -6.83 -13.73 -11.36
N SER A 79 -7.23 -14.99 -11.18
CA SER A 79 -8.40 -15.30 -10.35
C SER A 79 -8.13 -14.92 -8.89
N ALA A 80 -9.18 -14.58 -8.14
CA ALA A 80 -9.06 -14.25 -6.72
C ALA A 80 -8.34 -15.37 -5.93
N THR A 81 -8.61 -16.64 -6.27
CA THR A 81 -7.95 -17.79 -5.67
C THR A 81 -6.43 -17.81 -5.87
N ILE A 82 -5.93 -17.43 -7.05
CA ILE A 82 -4.47 -17.34 -7.30
C ILE A 82 -3.86 -16.23 -6.44
N VAL A 83 -4.51 -15.07 -6.40
CA VAL A 83 -4.06 -13.93 -5.60
C VAL A 83 -4.02 -14.30 -4.11
N GLU A 84 -5.09 -14.92 -3.58
CA GLU A 84 -5.18 -15.34 -2.19
C GLU A 84 -4.13 -16.40 -1.82
N ASN A 85 -3.90 -17.39 -2.69
CA ASN A 85 -2.87 -18.41 -2.47
C ASN A 85 -1.48 -17.80 -2.43
N TYR A 86 -1.12 -16.97 -3.42
CA TYR A 86 0.15 -16.26 -3.44
C TYR A 86 0.32 -15.37 -2.20
N TRP A 87 -0.73 -14.65 -1.81
CA TRP A 87 -0.70 -13.77 -0.64
C TRP A 87 -0.45 -14.52 0.68
N ARG A 88 -0.96 -15.75 0.79
CA ARG A 88 -0.78 -16.62 1.95
C ARG A 88 0.60 -17.27 1.96
N ASP A 89 1.08 -17.73 0.80
CA ASP A 89 2.21 -18.64 0.73
C ASP A 89 3.57 -17.88 0.69
N GLU A 90 3.61 -16.66 0.14
CA GLU A 90 4.86 -15.89 -0.09
C GLU A 90 5.16 -14.80 0.96
N ASP A 91 4.48 -14.79 2.11
CA ASP A 91 4.61 -13.77 3.17
C ASP A 91 4.59 -12.31 2.62
N VAL A 92 3.75 -12.10 1.60
CA VAL A 92 3.65 -10.86 0.82
C VAL A 92 3.37 -9.65 1.73
N ALA A 93 2.55 -9.86 2.75
CA ALA A 93 2.19 -8.82 3.70
C ALA A 93 3.40 -8.32 4.50
N THR A 94 4.30 -9.20 4.92
CA THR A 94 5.53 -8.79 5.61
C THR A 94 6.46 -8.06 4.66
N THR A 95 6.66 -8.57 3.44
CA THR A 95 7.51 -7.95 2.43
C THR A 95 7.07 -6.52 2.10
N ILE A 96 5.77 -6.30 1.87
CA ILE A 96 5.21 -4.96 1.63
C ILE A 96 5.41 -4.06 2.85
N ARG A 97 5.12 -4.56 4.06
CA ARG A 97 5.26 -3.78 5.29
C ARG A 97 6.70 -3.31 5.52
N ASP A 98 7.67 -4.18 5.22
CA ASP A 98 9.10 -3.86 5.37
C ASP A 98 9.62 -2.90 4.29
N ALA A 99 8.95 -2.86 3.14
CA ALA A 99 9.22 -1.91 2.06
C ALA A 99 8.53 -0.54 2.27
N ALA A 100 7.41 -0.49 3.00
CA ALA A 100 6.55 0.69 3.10
C ALA A 100 7.26 1.96 3.63
N LEU A 101 8.28 1.79 4.49
CA LEU A 101 9.08 2.88 5.07
C LEU A 101 10.52 2.91 4.50
N LYS A 102 10.73 2.40 3.28
CA LYS A 102 12.02 2.41 2.60
C LYS A 102 11.84 3.06 1.22
N PRO A 103 12.44 4.23 0.97
CA PRO A 103 12.28 4.95 -0.29
C PRO A 103 12.57 4.06 -1.50
N GLY A 104 11.68 4.08 -2.49
CA GLY A 104 11.77 3.31 -3.73
C GLY A 104 11.52 1.80 -3.59
N LYS A 105 11.39 1.24 -2.38
CA LYS A 105 11.24 -0.23 -2.24
C LYS A 105 9.87 -0.74 -2.63
N LEU A 106 8.80 0.01 -2.36
CA LEU A 106 7.46 -0.37 -2.83
C LEU A 106 7.39 -0.42 -4.36
N SER A 107 8.04 0.53 -5.03
CA SER A 107 8.18 0.59 -6.49
C SER A 107 8.95 -0.58 -7.10
N VAL A 108 9.64 -1.39 -6.28
CA VAL A 108 10.31 -2.64 -6.70
C VAL A 108 9.47 -3.86 -6.32
N VAL A 109 8.99 -3.90 -5.08
CA VAL A 109 8.27 -5.06 -4.51
C VAL A 109 6.91 -5.25 -5.19
N VAL A 110 6.13 -4.18 -5.37
CA VAL A 110 4.78 -4.30 -5.91
C VAL A 110 4.77 -4.79 -7.36
N PRO A 111 5.61 -4.26 -8.28
CA PRO A 111 5.70 -4.82 -9.63
C PRO A 111 6.18 -6.28 -9.66
N ARG A 112 7.07 -6.67 -8.74
CA ARG A 112 7.53 -8.08 -8.66
C ARG A 112 6.37 -9.02 -8.29
N ILE A 113 5.57 -8.65 -7.29
CA ILE A 113 4.35 -9.37 -6.91
C ILE A 113 3.42 -9.53 -8.11
N LEU A 114 3.20 -8.46 -8.88
CA LEU A 114 2.36 -8.54 -10.08
C LEU A 114 2.93 -9.46 -11.16
N SER A 115 4.25 -9.47 -11.34
CA SER A 115 4.92 -10.40 -12.26
C SER A 115 4.68 -11.85 -11.86
N ASP A 116 4.95 -12.19 -10.60
CA ASP A 116 4.82 -13.55 -10.08
C ASP A 116 3.36 -14.03 -10.21
N LEU A 117 2.38 -13.17 -9.88
CA LEU A 117 0.95 -13.51 -10.02
C LEU A 117 0.54 -13.75 -11.48
N ARG A 118 1.10 -13.00 -12.43
CA ARG A 118 0.83 -13.20 -13.87
C ARG A 118 1.41 -14.52 -14.35
N GLU A 119 2.64 -14.83 -13.96
CA GLU A 119 3.30 -16.11 -14.28
C GLU A 119 2.50 -17.31 -13.73
N MET A 120 1.98 -17.21 -12.50
CA MET A 120 1.10 -18.22 -11.92
C MET A 120 -0.23 -18.35 -12.68
N ALA A 121 -0.82 -17.23 -13.09
CA ALA A 121 -2.07 -17.23 -13.85
C ALA A 121 -1.91 -17.85 -15.24
N GLU A 122 -0.79 -17.60 -15.92
CA GLU A 122 -0.44 -18.19 -17.21
C GLU A 122 -0.18 -19.70 -17.09
N SER A 123 0.51 -20.12 -16.03
CA SER A 123 0.81 -21.55 -15.77
C SER A 123 -0.42 -22.37 -15.38
N SER A 124 -1.52 -21.71 -15.01
CA SER A 124 -2.78 -22.34 -14.60
C SER A 124 -3.82 -22.44 -15.73
N ARG A 125 -3.49 -21.95 -16.93
CA ARG A 125 -4.32 -22.05 -18.15
C ARG A 125 -3.98 -23.31 -18.93
#